data_AF-A0A7V9S5X6-F1
#
_entry.id   AF-A0A7V9S5X6-F1
#
_cell.length_a   1.000
_cell.length_b   1.000
_cell.length_c   1.000
_cell.angle_alpha   90.00
_cell.angle_beta   90.00
_cell.angle_gamma   90.00
#
_symmetry.space_group_name_H-M   'P 1'
#
loop_
_entity.id
_entity.type
_entity.pdbx_description
1 polymer ?
#
loop_
_entity_poly.entity_id
_entity_poly.type
_entity_poly.pdbx_seq_one_letter_code
_entity_poly.pdbx_strand_id
1 'polypeptide(L)'
;MESNNHIGGQEENGAPAKRPPATAPDLEPGAPSDLVLMLQIQAENPEALSQLYDRYNGILKALILRVIHNEAEADDLLQEIFMEIWNQAKNFSAQKGKPLGWMVTLARRRAIDGL
;
A
#
# COMPACT_ATOMS: atom_id res chain seq x y z
N MET A 1 -24.28 34.20 32.97
CA MET A 1 -23.18 33.34 33.43
C MET A 1 -23.73 31.94 33.57
N GLU A 2 -23.27 31.02 32.74
CA GLU A 2 -22.99 29.63 33.15
C GLU A 2 -22.17 29.02 32.02
N SER A 3 -20.86 29.28 32.14
CA SER A 3 -19.82 28.59 31.39
C SER A 3 -19.62 27.22 31.99
N ASN A 4 -19.63 26.20 31.12
CA ASN A 4 -18.82 24.99 31.12
C ASN A 4 -19.67 23.77 30.77
N ASN A 5 -19.41 23.19 29.60
CA ASN A 5 -18.99 21.80 29.65
C ASN A 5 -17.97 21.51 28.55
N HIS A 6 -16.83 21.02 29.01
CA HIS A 6 -15.74 20.44 28.25
C HIS A 6 -16.15 19.01 27.88
N ILE A 7 -16.24 18.69 26.59
CA ILE A 7 -16.25 17.30 26.12
C ILE A 7 -15.23 17.21 24.98
N GLY A 8 -14.05 16.70 25.31
CA GLY A 8 -13.24 15.97 24.36
C GLY A 8 -13.94 14.66 23.99
N GLY A 9 -13.83 14.27 22.74
CA GLY A 9 -14.34 13.01 22.21
C GLY A 9 -14.34 13.05 20.68
N GLN A 10 -13.33 12.49 20.01
CA GLN A 10 -13.39 11.13 19.49
C GLN A 10 -14.15 11.09 18.15
N GLU A 11 -13.44 11.30 17.05
CA GLU A 11 -13.76 10.68 15.75
C GLU A 11 -12.46 10.20 15.11
N GLU A 12 -11.85 9.22 15.77
CA GLU A 12 -11.10 8.17 15.12
C GLU A 12 -11.90 7.61 13.92
N ASN A 13 -11.66 8.13 12.72
CA ASN A 13 -12.06 7.46 11.49
C ASN A 13 -11.12 6.26 11.26
N GLY A 14 -11.30 5.23 12.09
CA GLY A 14 -10.87 3.87 11.82
C GLY A 14 -11.65 3.34 10.63
N ALA A 15 -11.13 3.57 9.44
CA ALA A 15 -11.62 2.93 8.22
C ALA A 15 -11.43 1.40 8.34
N PRO A 16 -12.39 0.59 7.85
CA PRO A 16 -12.56 -0.78 8.24
C PRO A 16 -11.40 -1.66 7.74
N ALA A 17 -10.92 -2.55 8.61
CA ALA A 17 -10.04 -3.66 8.28
C ALA A 17 -10.70 -4.60 7.25
N LYS A 18 -10.66 -4.22 5.98
CA LYS A 18 -10.98 -5.11 4.86
C LYS A 18 -9.78 -6.04 4.66
N ARG A 19 -9.78 -7.18 5.34
CA ARG A 19 -8.91 -8.30 4.97
C ARG A 19 -9.08 -8.57 3.47
N PRO A 20 -8.03 -8.50 2.64
CA PRO A 20 -8.19 -8.82 1.23
C PRO A 20 -8.38 -10.34 1.06
N PRO A 21 -9.36 -10.79 0.26
CA PRO A 21 -9.45 -12.19 -0.15
C PRO A 21 -8.24 -12.56 -1.01
N ALA A 22 -7.67 -13.75 -0.75
CA ALA A 22 -6.46 -14.29 -1.38
C ALA A 22 -6.66 -14.76 -2.84
N THR A 23 -7.51 -14.11 -3.62
CA THR A 23 -7.76 -14.41 -5.02
C THR A 23 -7.97 -13.09 -5.74
N ALA A 24 -7.41 -12.98 -6.96
CA ALA A 24 -7.31 -11.78 -7.79
C ALA A 24 -8.42 -10.75 -7.50
N PRO A 25 -8.08 -9.46 -7.36
CA PRO A 25 -9.05 -8.45 -6.94
C PRO A 25 -10.27 -8.58 -7.87
N ASP A 26 -11.41 -8.86 -7.27
CA ASP A 26 -12.71 -8.67 -7.90
C ASP A 26 -12.70 -7.18 -8.29
N LEU A 27 -12.31 -6.90 -9.53
CA LEU A 27 -12.19 -5.56 -10.05
C LEU A 27 -13.62 -5.07 -10.12
N GLU A 28 -14.07 -4.33 -9.10
CA GLU A 28 -15.27 -3.51 -9.16
C GLU A 28 -15.35 -2.92 -10.57
N PRO A 29 -16.40 -3.21 -11.36
CA PRO A 29 -16.45 -2.80 -12.75
C PRO A 29 -16.37 -1.27 -12.84
N GLY A 30 -15.19 -0.77 -13.21
CA GLY A 30 -14.84 0.66 -13.20
C GLY A 30 -13.56 1.02 -12.43
N ALA A 31 -12.98 0.10 -11.66
CA ALA A 31 -11.74 0.36 -10.94
C ALA A 31 -10.56 0.62 -11.88
N PRO A 32 -9.70 1.62 -11.58
CA PRO A 32 -8.53 1.91 -12.40
C PRO A 32 -7.56 0.73 -12.44
N SER A 33 -6.95 0.51 -13.60
CA SER A 33 -5.89 -0.48 -13.77
C SER A 33 -4.64 -0.09 -12.98
N ASP A 34 -3.77 -1.06 -12.68
CA ASP A 34 -2.52 -0.77 -11.95
C ASP A 34 -1.66 0.27 -12.67
N LEU A 35 -1.69 0.25 -14.00
CA LEU A 35 -0.94 1.23 -14.80
C LEU A 35 -1.49 2.64 -14.58
N VAL A 36 -2.82 2.81 -14.56
CA VAL A 36 -3.45 4.09 -14.28
C VAL A 36 -3.12 4.56 -12.87
N LEU A 37 -3.19 3.67 -11.87
CA LEU A 37 -2.81 3.98 -10.50
C LEU A 37 -1.35 4.44 -10.40
N MET A 38 -0.41 3.73 -11.05
CA MET A 38 0.99 4.16 -11.09
C MET A 38 1.19 5.54 -11.73
N LEU A 39 0.47 5.85 -12.81
CA LEU A 39 0.54 7.17 -13.45
C LEU A 39 -0.04 8.27 -12.54
N GLN A 40 -1.09 7.97 -11.78
CA GLN A 40 -1.64 8.90 -10.80
C GLN A 40 -0.69 9.12 -9.61
N ILE A 41 0.01 8.07 -9.16
CA ILE A 41 1.06 8.19 -8.12
C ILE A 41 2.21 9.07 -8.64
N GLN A 42 2.60 8.94 -9.91
CA GLN A 42 3.60 9.84 -10.52
C GLN A 42 3.16 11.31 -10.51
N ALA A 43 1.85 11.54 -10.63
CA ALA A 43 1.22 12.85 -10.51
C ALA A 43 0.94 13.26 -9.04
N GLU A 44 1.56 12.58 -8.07
CA GLU A 44 1.46 12.88 -6.64
C GLU A 44 0.03 12.77 -6.09
N ASN A 45 -0.78 11.84 -6.64
CA ASN A 45 -2.10 11.53 -6.10
C ASN A 45 -2.01 10.46 -4.99
N PRO A 46 -2.22 10.82 -3.70
CA PRO A 46 -2.14 9.86 -2.60
C PRO A 46 -3.25 8.81 -2.61
N GLU A 47 -4.41 9.11 -3.20
CA GLU A 47 -5.53 8.17 -3.24
C GLU A 47 -5.24 6.99 -4.18
N ALA A 48 -4.44 7.22 -5.22
CA ALA A 48 -3.96 6.16 -6.10
C ALA A 48 -3.01 5.20 -5.37
N LEU A 49 -2.17 5.72 -4.46
CA LEU A 49 -1.32 4.89 -3.61
C LEU A 49 -2.16 4.07 -2.64
N SER A 50 -3.21 4.65 -2.04
CA SER A 50 -4.13 3.92 -1.15
C SER A 50 -4.82 2.77 -1.88
N GLN A 51 -5.34 3.00 -3.08
CA GLN A 51 -5.97 1.93 -3.88
C GLN A 51 -4.96 0.82 -4.26
N LEU A 52 -3.72 1.21 -4.54
CA LEU A 52 -2.65 0.26 -4.81
C LEU A 52 -2.29 -0.55 -3.55
N TYR A 53 -2.26 0.12 -2.38
CA TYR A 53 -2.07 -0.51 -1.08
C TYR A 53 -3.17 -1.53 -0.80
N ASP A 54 -4.44 -1.16 -0.92
CA ASP A 54 -5.57 -2.06 -0.69
C ASP A 54 -5.52 -3.30 -1.57
N ARG A 55 -5.05 -3.14 -2.82
CA ARG A 55 -4.92 -4.25 -3.79
C ARG A 55 -3.75 -5.18 -3.48
N TYR A 56 -2.62 -4.66 -3.01
CA TYR A 56 -1.36 -5.41 -2.95
C TYR A 56 -0.82 -5.68 -1.55
N ASN A 57 -1.36 -5.07 -0.49
CA ASN A 57 -0.89 -5.26 0.88
C ASN A 57 -0.83 -6.74 1.26
N GLY A 58 -1.86 -7.54 0.96
CA GLY A 58 -1.92 -8.94 1.35
C GLY A 58 -0.86 -9.80 0.64
N ILE A 59 -0.66 -9.57 -0.66
CA ILE A 59 0.32 -10.31 -1.46
C ILE A 59 1.75 -9.94 -1.02
N LEU A 60 2.03 -8.65 -0.86
CA LEU A 60 3.35 -8.19 -0.46
C LEU A 60 3.68 -8.58 0.98
N LYS A 61 2.73 -8.45 1.93
CA LYS A 61 2.91 -8.91 3.32
C LYS A 61 3.20 -10.41 3.37
N ALA A 62 2.47 -11.23 2.61
CA ALA A 62 2.72 -12.67 2.54
C ALA A 62 4.12 -13.01 1.97
N LEU A 63 4.65 -12.19 1.04
CA LEU A 63 6.02 -12.36 0.53
C LEU A 63 7.07 -11.97 1.58
N ILE A 64 6.86 -10.86 2.29
CA ILE A 64 7.77 -10.37 3.33
C ILE A 64 7.82 -11.34 4.50
N LEU A 65 6.68 -11.86 4.95
CA LEU A 65 6.57 -12.82 6.04
C LEU A 65 7.38 -14.11 5.80
N ARG A 66 7.55 -14.53 4.54
CA ARG A 66 8.38 -15.69 4.17
C ARG A 66 9.88 -15.44 4.35
N VAL A 67 10.29 -14.19 4.47
CA VAL A 67 11.69 -13.78 4.62
C VAL A 67 11.99 -13.51 6.10
N ILE A 68 11.19 -12.65 6.74
CA ILE A 68 11.47 -12.14 8.09
C ILE A 68 10.85 -13.01 9.20
N HIS A 69 9.78 -13.77 8.91
CA HIS A 69 9.10 -14.63 9.89
C HIS A 69 8.59 -13.93 11.17
N ASN A 70 8.45 -12.60 11.15
CA ASN A 70 7.87 -11.78 12.22
C ASN A 70 6.79 -10.88 11.62
N GLU A 71 5.59 -10.88 12.23
CA GLU A 71 4.46 -10.10 11.72
C GLU A 71 4.60 -8.60 11.93
N ALA A 72 5.11 -8.16 13.08
CA ALA A 72 5.30 -6.74 13.37
C ALA A 72 6.34 -6.12 12.42
N GLU A 73 7.48 -6.78 12.27
CA GLU A 73 8.53 -6.33 11.34
C GLU A 73 8.06 -6.38 9.87
N ALA A 74 7.19 -7.34 9.53
CA ALA A 74 6.63 -7.42 8.18
C ALA A 74 5.68 -6.26 7.87
N ASP A 75 4.88 -5.80 8.85
CA ASP A 75 4.01 -4.64 8.68
C ASP A 75 4.81 -3.34 8.55
N ASP A 76 5.82 -3.15 9.39
CA ASP A 76 6.71 -1.99 9.30
C ASP A 76 7.42 -1.96 7.93
N LEU A 77 7.97 -3.10 7.50
CA LEU A 77 8.63 -3.18 6.20
C LEU A 77 7.67 -2.99 5.03
N LEU A 78 6.43 -3.46 5.15
CA LEU A 78 5.41 -3.25 4.13
C LEU A 78 5.14 -1.76 3.93
N GLN A 79 4.98 -1.00 5.02
CA GLN A 79 4.80 0.45 4.94
C GLN A 79 5.99 1.14 4.27
N GLU A 80 7.21 0.78 4.64
CA GLU A 80 8.44 1.28 4.02
C GLU A 80 8.47 1.00 2.51
N ILE A 81 8.05 -0.19 2.08
CA ILE A 81 7.98 -0.55 0.65
C ILE A 81 6.99 0.35 -0.08
N PHE A 82 5.83 0.66 0.49
CA PHE A 82 4.86 1.56 -0.16
C PHE A 82 5.34 3.01 -0.20
N MET A 83 6.07 3.47 0.82
CA MET A 83 6.75 4.76 0.80
C MET A 83 7.82 4.80 -0.30
N GLU A 84 8.55 3.70 -0.49
CA GLU A 84 9.52 3.57 -1.55
C GLU A 84 8.85 3.53 -2.94
N ILE A 85 7.69 2.87 -3.07
CA ILE A 85 6.87 2.91 -4.29
C ILE A 85 6.49 4.35 -4.62
N TRP A 86 5.99 5.12 -3.64
CA TRP A 86 5.66 6.53 -3.83
C TRP A 86 6.85 7.35 -4.35
N ASN A 87 8.00 7.21 -3.68
CA ASN A 87 9.22 7.95 -4.04
C ASN A 87 9.78 7.55 -5.40
N GLN A 88 9.72 6.26 -5.75
CA GLN A 88 10.28 5.73 -6.98
C GLN A 88 9.26 5.66 -8.14
N ALA A 89 7.98 5.98 -7.91
CA ALA A 89 6.95 5.93 -8.94
C ALA A 89 7.33 6.79 -10.16
N LYS A 90 7.99 7.94 -9.95
CA LYS A 90 8.50 8.81 -11.03
C LYS A 90 9.51 8.12 -11.95
N ASN A 91 10.18 7.08 -11.47
CA ASN A 91 11.13 6.27 -12.23
C ASN A 91 10.47 5.06 -12.93
N PHE A 92 9.21 4.75 -12.59
CA PHE A 92 8.48 3.67 -13.24
C PHE A 92 8.20 4.00 -14.71
N SER A 93 8.50 3.04 -15.59
CA SER A 93 8.20 3.14 -17.02
C SER A 93 7.47 1.88 -17.46
N ALA A 94 6.26 2.06 -18.00
CA ALA A 94 5.44 0.97 -18.53
C ALA A 94 6.12 0.20 -19.68
N GLN A 95 7.13 0.81 -20.33
CA GLN A 95 7.93 0.16 -21.37
C GLN A 95 8.92 -0.86 -20.78
N LYS A 96 9.35 -0.68 -19.53
CA LYS A 96 10.31 -1.56 -18.84
C LYS A 96 9.64 -2.78 -18.19
N GLY A 97 8.32 -2.75 -18.00
CA GLY A 97 7.57 -3.86 -17.42
C GLY A 97 6.24 -3.46 -16.81
N LYS A 98 5.50 -4.46 -16.32
CA LYS A 98 4.21 -4.27 -15.64
C LYS A 98 4.41 -3.72 -14.21
N PRO A 99 3.47 -2.90 -13.69
CA PRO A 99 3.52 -2.38 -12.32
C PRO A 99 3.77 -3.45 -11.25
N LEU A 100 3.04 -4.56 -11.31
CA LEU A 100 3.18 -5.67 -10.35
C LEU A 100 4.59 -6.25 -10.30
N GLY A 101 5.20 -6.48 -11.47
CA GLY A 101 6.57 -7.04 -11.53
C GLY A 101 7.60 -6.10 -10.91
N TRP A 102 7.44 -4.80 -11.15
CA TRP A 102 8.29 -3.77 -10.56
C TRP A 102 8.13 -3.70 -9.04
N MET A 103 6.89 -3.68 -8.52
CA MET A 103 6.61 -3.68 -7.07
C MET A 103 7.14 -4.93 -6.38
N VAL A 104 6.95 -6.12 -6.97
CA VAL A 104 7.47 -7.38 -6.40
C VAL A 104 9.00 -7.38 -6.35
N THR A 105 9.65 -6.81 -7.37
CA THR A 105 11.11 -6.68 -7.40
C THR A 105 11.61 -5.77 -6.27
N LEU A 106 10.93 -4.63 -6.08
CA LEU A 106 11.23 -3.69 -5.02
C LEU A 106 11.04 -4.32 -3.63
N ALA A 107 9.88 -4.94 -3.39
CA ALA A 107 9.55 -5.59 -2.14
C ALA A 107 10.54 -6.71 -1.79
N ARG A 108 10.90 -7.56 -2.76
CA ARG A 108 11.90 -8.61 -2.56
C ARG A 108 13.27 -8.04 -2.22
N ARG A 109 13.73 -7.02 -2.95
CA ARG A 109 15.00 -6.36 -2.67
C ARG A 109 15.02 -5.81 -1.23
N ARG A 110 13.96 -5.08 -0.85
CA ARG A 110 13.86 -4.48 0.48
C ARG A 110 13.78 -5.50 1.60
N ALA A 111 13.09 -6.62 1.39
CA ALA A 111 13.02 -7.73 2.34
C ALA A 111 14.37 -8.46 2.53
N ILE A 112 15.21 -8.51 1.49
CA ILE A 112 16.57 -9.07 1.61
C ILE A 112 17.50 -8.06 2.28
N ASP A 113 17.43 -6.77 1.88
CA ASP A 113 18.28 -5.71 2.44
C ASP A 113 17.96 -5.40 3.91
N GLY A 114 16.78 -5.80 4.40
CA GLY A 114 16.35 -5.63 5.80
C GLY A 114 16.76 -6.77 6.75
N LEU A 115 17.40 -7.83 6.25
CA LEU A 115 18.01 -8.91 7.03
C LEU A 115 19.47 -8.60 7.35
#